data_AF-A0A925FZE2-F1
#
_entry.id   AF-A0A925FZE2-F1
#
_cell.length_a   1.000
_cell.length_b   1.000
_cell.length_c   1.000
_cell.angle_alpha   90.00
_cell.angle_beta   90.00
_cell.angle_gamma   90.00
#
_symmetry.space_group_name_H-M   'P 1'
#
loop_
_entity.id
_entity.type
_entity.pdbx_description
1 polymer ?
#
loop_
_entity_poly.entity_id
_entity_poly.type
_entity_poly.pdbx_seq_one_letter_code
_entity_poly.pdbx_strand_id
1 'polypeptide(L)' 'MTKTLEATFDGKVLHPDEPLELAPDTRVRITIETTDETEKPSVSFLKTARTLNLEGPADWSERFEEYLYEREINDGE' A
#
# COMPACT_ATOMS: atom_id res chain seq x y z
N MET A 1 -3.19 6.02 -37.12
CA MET A 1 -2.27 5.24 -36.27
C MET A 1 -2.70 5.46 -34.83
N THR A 2 -3.16 4.43 -34.15
CA THR A 2 -3.50 4.46 -32.71
C THR A 2 -2.38 3.72 -31.98
N LYS A 3 -1.65 4.40 -31.10
CA LYS A 3 -0.61 3.80 -30.25
C LYS A 3 -1.06 3.99 -28.79
N THR A 4 -1.08 2.92 -28.03
CA THR A 4 -1.27 2.96 -26.58
C THR A 4 0.11 3.00 -25.93
N LEU A 5 0.31 3.90 -24.97
CA LEU A 5 1.54 4.03 -24.19
C LEU A 5 1.17 4.25 -22.73
N GLU A 6 2.07 3.85 -21.84
CA GLU A 6 1.96 4.15 -20.41
C GLU A 6 2.52 5.55 -20.14
N ALA A 7 1.86 6.26 -19.24
CA ALA A 7 2.24 7.60 -18.86
C ALA A 7 1.99 7.82 -17.37
N THR A 8 2.98 8.42 -16.70
CA THR A 8 2.91 8.75 -15.29
C THR A 8 2.37 10.17 -15.11
N PHE A 9 1.37 10.33 -14.23
CA PHE A 9 0.86 11.66 -13.86
C PHE A 9 1.65 12.24 -12.67
N ASP A 10 2.34 13.36 -12.87
CA ASP A 10 3.15 14.00 -11.82
C ASP A 10 2.35 14.98 -10.92
N GLY A 11 1.03 15.02 -11.08
CA GLY A 11 0.14 15.96 -10.40
C GLY A 11 -0.18 17.23 -11.22
N LYS A 12 0.50 17.46 -12.34
CA LYS A 12 0.24 18.60 -13.24
C LYS A 12 0.14 18.17 -14.71
N VAL A 13 1.01 17.28 -15.15
CA VAL A 13 1.14 16.83 -16.54
C VAL A 13 1.32 15.31 -16.61
N LEU A 14 0.94 14.72 -17.75
CA LEU A 14 1.20 13.33 -18.07
C LEU A 14 2.56 13.23 -18.76
N HIS A 15 3.46 12.42 -18.20
CA HIS A 15 4.76 12.10 -18.78
C HIS A 15 4.69 10.72 -19.42
N PRO A 16 4.80 10.60 -20.75
CA PRO A 16 4.96 9.31 -21.41
C PRO A 16 6.22 8.59 -20.90
N ASP A 17 6.10 7.29 -20.61
CA ASP A 17 7.26 6.48 -20.22
C ASP A 17 8.16 6.16 -21.42
N GLU A 18 7.60 6.23 -22.64
CA GLU A 18 8.30 6.11 -23.91
C GLU A 18 8.28 7.42 -24.71
N PRO A 19 9.35 7.75 -25.48
CA PRO A 19 9.37 8.87 -26.40
C PRO A 19 8.24 8.78 -27.45
N LEU A 20 7.53 9.90 -27.62
CA LEU A 20 6.47 10.01 -28.60
C LEU A 20 6.97 10.79 -29.83
N GLU A 21 7.19 10.08 -30.94
CA GLU A 21 7.68 10.64 -32.21
C GLU A 21 6.57 11.40 -32.97
N LEU A 22 6.07 12.49 -32.40
CA LEU A 22 5.12 13.38 -33.07
C LEU A 22 5.77 14.71 -33.44
N ALA A 23 5.34 15.26 -34.56
CA ALA A 23 5.76 16.60 -34.96
C ALA A 23 5.20 17.65 -33.98
N PRO A 24 5.91 18.78 -33.78
CA PRO A 24 5.37 19.92 -33.04
C PRO A 24 3.99 20.33 -33.57
N ASP A 25 3.12 20.84 -32.70
CA ASP A 25 1.74 21.29 -33.01
C ASP A 25 0.78 20.22 -33.55
N THR A 26 1.10 18.94 -33.33
CA THR A 26 0.17 17.84 -33.66
C THR A 26 -0.97 17.77 -32.64
N ARG A 27 -2.21 18.03 -33.07
CA ARG A 27 -3.40 17.88 -32.23
C ARG A 27 -3.75 16.41 -32.03
N VAL A 28 -3.68 15.94 -30.80
CA VAL A 28 -4.00 14.55 -30.42
C VAL A 28 -5.28 14.46 -29.58
N ARG A 29 -5.93 13.29 -29.59
CA ARG A 29 -7.00 12.93 -28.66
C ARG A 29 -6.45 11.90 -27.69
N ILE A 30 -6.59 12.16 -26.40
CA ILE A 30 -6.09 11.30 -25.32
C ILE A 30 -7.29 10.60 -24.68
N THR A 31 -7.16 9.29 -24.47
CA THR A 31 -8.05 8.50 -23.60
C THR A 31 -7.24 8.13 -22.37
N ILE A 32 -7.75 8.44 -21.18
CA ILE A 32 -7.08 8.13 -19.91
C ILE A 32 -7.71 6.86 -19.35
N GLU A 33 -6.89 5.83 -19.19
CA GLU A 33 -7.24 4.60 -18.48
C GLU A 33 -6.33 4.50 -17.26
N THR A 34 -6.91 4.57 -16.07
CA THR A 34 -6.15 4.35 -14.83
C THR A 34 -5.90 2.87 -14.66
N THR A 35 -4.65 2.45 -14.86
CA THR A 35 -4.19 1.12 -14.45
C THR A 35 -4.05 1.14 -12.94
N ASP A 36 -4.78 0.29 -12.22
CA ASP A 36 -4.59 0.13 -10.78
C ASP A 36 -3.10 -0.12 -10.52
N GLU A 37 -2.52 0.66 -9.59
CA GLU A 37 -1.13 0.52 -9.14
C GLU A 37 -0.81 -0.97 -9.06
N THR A 38 0.26 -1.39 -9.76
CA THR A 38 0.87 -2.72 -9.70
C THR A 38 0.53 -3.36 -8.36
N GLU A 39 -0.34 -4.38 -8.39
CA GLU A 39 -0.90 -5.03 -7.21
C GLU A 39 0.08 -4.92 -6.05
N LYS A 40 -0.22 -4.06 -5.06
CA LYS A 40 0.64 -3.95 -3.87
C LYS A 40 0.87 -5.39 -3.42
N PRO A 41 2.13 -5.85 -3.36
CA PRO A 41 2.40 -7.26 -3.18
C PRO A 41 1.61 -7.71 -1.97
N SER A 42 0.79 -8.76 -2.13
CA SER A 42 -0.12 -9.21 -1.09
C SER A 42 0.68 -9.51 0.17
N VAL A 43 0.70 -8.55 1.09
CA VAL A 43 1.44 -8.66 2.33
C VAL A 43 0.68 -9.64 3.22
N SER A 44 1.15 -10.88 3.24
CA SER A 44 0.58 -11.91 4.08
C SER A 44 0.67 -11.48 5.55
N PHE A 45 -0.48 -11.29 6.18
CA PHE A 45 -0.57 -10.97 7.59
C PHE A 45 0.27 -11.91 8.47
N LEU A 46 0.23 -13.23 8.19
CA LEU A 46 1.00 -14.23 8.92
C LEU A 46 2.51 -14.08 8.72
N LYS A 47 2.95 -13.68 7.51
CA LYS A 47 4.37 -13.39 7.25
C LYS A 47 4.82 -12.17 8.06
N THR A 48 4.00 -11.13 8.12
CA THR A 48 4.25 -9.95 8.94
C THR A 48 4.28 -10.30 10.43
N ALA A 49 3.29 -11.04 10.93
CA ALA A 49 3.23 -11.46 12.33
C ALA A 49 4.48 -12.25 12.76
N ARG A 50 4.99 -13.15 11.90
CA ARG A 50 6.21 -13.92 12.18
C ARG A 50 7.50 -13.08 12.19
N THR A 51 7.52 -11.96 11.47
CA THR A 51 8.68 -11.04 11.47
C THR A 51 8.70 -10.12 12.68
N LEU A 52 7.60 -10.01 13.42
CA LEU A 52 7.57 -9.24 14.65
C LEU A 52 8.32 -10.04 15.74
N ASN A 53 9.45 -9.50 16.18
CA ASN A 53 10.21 -10.04 17.31
C ASN A 53 9.54 -9.61 18.63
N LEU A 54 8.36 -10.16 18.90
CA LEU A 54 7.57 -9.84 20.09
C LEU A 54 8.15 -10.57 21.30
N GLU A 55 8.50 -9.80 22.33
CA GLU A 55 8.93 -10.33 23.62
C GLU A 55 7.73 -10.42 24.56
N GLY A 56 7.43 -11.62 25.06
CA GLY A 56 6.27 -11.84 25.90
C GLY A 56 6.26 -13.15 26.68
N PRO A 57 5.58 -13.17 27.84
CA PRO A 57 5.19 -14.40 28.52
C PRO A 57 4.54 -15.43 27.60
N ALA A 58 4.87 -16.71 27.83
CA ALA A 58 4.34 -17.82 27.05
C ALA A 58 2.82 -18.03 27.22
N ASP A 59 2.21 -17.43 28.24
CA ASP A 59 0.80 -17.55 28.61
C ASP A 59 -0.09 -16.43 28.03
N TRP A 60 0.45 -15.57 27.16
CA TRP A 60 -0.29 -14.44 26.57
C TRP A 60 -1.61 -14.83 25.90
N SER A 61 -1.63 -15.93 25.15
CA SER A 61 -2.85 -16.40 24.49
C SER A 61 -3.90 -16.91 25.47
N GLU A 62 -3.45 -17.50 26.58
CA GLU A 62 -4.33 -18.09 27.59
C GLU A 62 -4.90 -17.03 28.53
N ARG A 63 -4.14 -15.97 28.81
CA ARG A 63 -4.50 -14.89 29.74
C ARG A 63 -4.68 -13.55 29.04
N PHE A 64 -5.09 -13.57 27.76
CA PHE A 64 -5.19 -12.35 26.96
C PHE A 64 -6.07 -11.28 27.62
N GLU A 65 -7.15 -11.68 28.30
CA GLU A 65 -8.03 -10.76 29.02
C GLU A 65 -7.29 -10.02 30.15
N GLU A 66 -6.40 -10.69 30.86
CA GLU A 66 -5.64 -10.10 31.96
C GLU A 66 -4.61 -9.09 31.47
N TYR A 67 -3.97 -9.38 30.32
CA TYR A 67 -2.97 -8.50 29.71
C TYR A 67 -3.60 -7.36 28.90
N LEU A 68 -4.78 -7.56 28.30
CA LEU A 68 -5.44 -6.56 27.47
C LEU A 68 -6.33 -5.61 28.30
N TYR A 69 -6.92 -6.11 29.37
CA TYR A 69 -7.90 -5.38 30.16
C TYR A 69 -7.46 -5.18 31.61
N GLU A 70 -6.15 -5.18 31.89
CA GLU A 70 -5.51 -4.97 33.21
C GLU A 70 -6.54 -4.75 34.31
N ARG A 71 -6.83 -5.81 35.08
CA ARG A 71 -7.72 -5.72 36.24
C ARG A 71 -7.23 -4.52 37.04
N GLU A 72 -8.03 -3.45 37.10
CA GLU A 72 -7.70 -2.25 37.86
C GLU A 72 -7.13 -2.73 39.19
N ILE A 73 -5.81 -2.55 39.37
CA ILE A 73 -5.17 -2.85 40.62
C ILE A 73 -5.80 -1.82 41.54
N ASN A 74 -6.77 -2.28 42.33
CA ASN A 74 -7.34 -1.54 43.43
C ASN A 74 -6.20 -1.31 44.43
N ASP A 75 -5.39 -0.29 44.17
CA ASP A 75 -4.56 0.35 45.17
C ASP A 75 -5.53 1.12 46.08
N GLY A 76 -6.09 0.42 47.06
CA GLY A 76 -7.14 0.94 47.93
C GLY A 76 -7.27 0.15 49.23
N GLU A 77 -6.36 0.47 50.15
CA GLU A 77 -6.41 0.36 51.64
C GLU A 77 -6.31 -1.03 52.30
#